data_AF-A0A1G3BJS4-F1
#
_entry.id   AF-A0A1G3BJS4-F1
#
_cell.length_a   1.000
_cell.length_b   1.000
_cell.length_c   1.000
_cell.angle_alpha   90.00
_cell.angle_beta   90.00
_cell.angle_gamma   90.00
#
_symmetry.space_group_name_H-M   'P 1'
#
loop_
_entity.id
_entity.type
_entity.pdbx_description
1 polymer ?
#
loop_
_entity_poly.entity_id
_entity_poly.type
_entity_poly.pdbx_seq_one_letter_code
_entity_poly.pdbx_strand_id
1 'polypeptide(L)'
;MACKQRGIIHRLNRPSCPQQNGKVERSHRTDGEEFYRLQRTKDLDYLIKERKKYDEFFNNCRPHMALEGLTPIEKLQSFSKYKSVTYVYS
;
A
#
# COMPACT_ATOMS: atom_id res chain seq x y z
N MET A 1 14.25 17.89 4.62
CA MET A 1 14.74 17.95 6.02
C MET A 1 14.12 16.90 6.95
N ALA A 2 12.81 16.62 6.87
CA ALA A 2 12.11 15.67 7.76
C ALA A 2 12.65 14.21 7.75
N CYS A 3 13.06 13.68 6.59
CA CYS A 3 13.66 12.34 6.51
C CYS A 3 15.00 12.27 7.26
N LYS A 4 15.88 13.27 7.05
CA LYS A 4 17.18 13.37 7.72
C LYS A 4 17.03 13.45 9.24
N GLN A 5 16.06 14.23 9.73
CA GLN A 5 15.75 14.32 11.17
C GLN A 5 15.31 13.00 11.79
N ARG A 6 14.69 12.11 10.99
CA ARG A 6 14.23 10.78 11.43
C ARG A 6 15.22 9.65 11.11
N GLY A 7 16.42 9.98 10.62
CA GLY A 7 17.41 8.98 10.20
C GLY A 7 17.00 8.15 8.97
N ILE A 8 16.04 8.64 8.17
CA ILE A 8 15.56 7.96 6.96
C ILE A 8 16.44 8.36 5.78
N ILE A 9 17.06 7.37 5.15
CA ILE A 9 17.86 7.55 3.94
C ILE A 9 16.92 7.72 2.74
N HIS A 10 16.89 8.91 2.15
CA HIS A 10 16.13 9.18 0.94
C HIS A 10 16.88 8.66 -0.29
N ARG A 11 16.30 7.69 -1.01
CA ARG A 11 16.86 7.16 -2.25
C ARG A 11 16.01 7.63 -3.43
N LEU A 12 16.66 8.27 -4.40
CA LEU A 12 16.01 8.70 -5.64
C LEU A 12 16.08 7.60 -6.69
N ASN A 13 15.03 7.52 -7.51
CA ASN A 13 15.06 6.71 -8.73
C ASN A 13 16.02 7.35 -9.74
N ARG A 14 16.68 6.51 -10.54
CA ARG A 14 17.55 6.98 -11.61
C ARG A 14 16.67 7.51 -12.75
N PRO A 15 17.06 8.61 -13.41
CA PRO A 15 16.42 9.04 -14.64
C PRO A 15 16.36 7.90 -15.66
N SER A 16 15.26 7.83 -16.41
CA SER A 16 15.04 6.83 -17.48
C SER A 16 15.07 5.36 -17.03
N CYS A 17 14.81 5.07 -15.75
CA CYS A 17 14.71 3.72 -15.20
C CYS A 17 13.30 3.42 -14.66
N PRO A 18 12.26 3.35 -15.52
CA PRO A 18 10.86 3.20 -15.09
C PRO A 18 10.60 1.90 -14.30
N GLN A 19 11.41 0.86 -14.52
CA GLN A 19 11.28 -0.42 -13.82
C GLN A 19 11.45 -0.29 -12.30
N GLN A 20 12.17 0.74 -11.83
CA GLN A 20 12.32 1.03 -10.40
C GLN A 20 10.99 1.46 -9.75
N ASN A 21 10.04 1.95 -10.54
CA ASN A 21 8.73 2.44 -10.09
C ASN A 21 7.61 1.40 -10.28
N GLY A 22 7.89 0.25 -10.88
CA GLY A 22 6.84 -0.70 -11.29
C GLY A 22 5.97 -1.23 -10.15
N LYS A 23 6.48 -1.28 -8.91
CA LYS A 23 5.68 -1.66 -7.73
C LYS A 23 4.64 -0.58 -7.39
N VAL A 24 5.04 0.69 -7.41
CA VAL A 24 4.16 1.84 -7.14
C VAL A 24 3.10 1.94 -8.24
N GLU A 25 3.52 1.84 -9.50
CA GLU A 25 2.62 1.89 -10.66
C GLU A 25 1.59 0.75 -10.63
N ARG A 26 2.01 -0.47 -10.26
CA ARG A 26 1.09 -1.59 -10.09
C ARG A 26 0.10 -1.32 -8.95
N SER A 27 0.54 -0.78 -7.82
CA SER A 27 -0.34 -0.41 -6.70
C SER A 27 -1.40 0.60 -7.14
N HIS A 28 -0.97 1.70 -7.78
CA HIS A 28 -1.89 2.74 -8.27
C HIS A 28 -2.90 2.21 -9.28
N ARG A 29 -2.47 1.28 -10.15
CA ARG A 29 -3.37 0.65 -11.11
C ARG A 29 -4.44 -0.18 -10.39
N THR A 30 -4.05 -0.99 -9.40
CA THR A 30 -4.99 -1.77 -8.57
C THR A 30 -5.94 -0.86 -7.80
N ASP A 31 -5.45 0.22 -7.19
CA ASP A 31 -6.29 1.22 -6.53
C ASP A 31 -7.31 1.86 -7.50
N GLY A 32 -6.87 2.15 -8.72
CA GLY A 32 -7.73 2.66 -9.78
C GLY A 32 -8.80 1.65 -10.19
N GLU A 33 -8.41 0.39 -10.39
CA GLU A 33 -9.27 -0.73 -10.81
C GLU A 33 -10.32 -1.09 -9.76
N GLU A 34 -9.90 -1.24 -8.52
CA GLU A 34 -10.70 -1.86 -7.46
C GLU A 34 -11.38 -0.84 -6.54
N PHE A 35 -10.89 0.40 -6.46
CA PHE A 35 -11.48 1.42 -5.60
C PHE A 35 -12.01 2.62 -6.39
N TYR A 36 -11.13 3.40 -7.03
CA TYR A 36 -11.51 4.73 -7.54
C TYR A 36 -12.53 4.68 -8.68
N ARG A 37 -12.39 3.75 -9.64
CA ARG A 37 -13.34 3.64 -10.76
C ARG A 37 -14.73 3.14 -10.37
N LEU A 38 -14.87 2.58 -9.17
CA LEU A 38 -16.17 2.12 -8.65
C LEU A 38 -16.93 3.22 -7.90
N GLN A 39 -16.28 4.34 -7.57
CA GLN A 39 -16.90 5.42 -6.81
C GLN A 39 -17.84 6.24 -7.68
N ARG A 40 -19.06 6.48 -7.19
CA ARG A 40 -20.08 7.28 -7.87
C ARG A 40 -20.17 8.71 -7.36
N THR A 41 -19.56 8.98 -6.21
CA THR A 41 -19.56 10.30 -5.56
C THR A 41 -18.23 11.01 -5.73
N LYS A 42 -18.26 12.34 -5.67
CA LYS A 42 -17.07 13.21 -5.59
C LYS A 42 -16.88 13.81 -4.19
N ASP A 43 -17.72 13.42 -3.23
CA ASP A 43 -17.59 13.84 -1.84
C ASP A 43 -16.29 13.29 -1.25
N LEU A 44 -15.38 14.20 -0.93
CA LEU A 44 -14.04 13.85 -0.44
C LEU A 44 -14.07 13.20 0.93
N ASP A 45 -14.95 13.63 1.84
CA ASP A 45 -15.00 13.09 3.20
C ASP A 45 -15.51 11.64 3.19
N TYR A 46 -16.51 11.38 2.34
CA TYR A 46 -16.96 10.02 2.06
C TYR A 46 -15.83 9.17 1.46
N LEU A 47 -15.13 9.69 0.45
CA LEU A 47 -14.05 8.96 -0.23
C LEU A 47 -12.90 8.62 0.73
N ILE A 48 -12.53 9.54 1.62
CA ILE A 48 -11.49 9.29 2.65
C ILE A 48 -11.94 8.15 3.58
N LYS A 49 -13.20 8.16 4.02
CA LYS A 49 -13.73 7.11 4.91
C LYS A 49 -13.75 5.75 4.23
N GLU A 50 -14.24 5.68 2.99
CA GLU A 50 -14.28 4.41 2.25
C GLU A 50 -12.87 3.94 1.86
N ARG A 51 -11.94 4.87 1.58
CA ARG A 51 -10.56 4.54 1.28
C ARG A 51 -9.90 3.82 2.45
N LYS A 52 -10.10 4.31 3.68
CA LYS A 52 -9.58 3.66 4.90
C LYS A 52 -10.07 2.23 5.03
N LYS A 53 -11.36 1.99 4.84
CA LYS A 53 -11.94 0.63 4.87
C LYS A 53 -11.34 -0.27 3.79
N TYR A 54 -11.17 0.26 2.58
CA TYR A 54 -10.55 -0.49 1.48
C TYR A 54 -9.10 -0.86 1.81
N ASP A 55 -8.31 0.07 2.34
CA ASP A 55 -6.92 -0.18 2.72
C ASP A 55 -6.80 -1.18 3.88
N GLU A 56 -7.68 -1.09 4.87
CA GLU A 56 -7.76 -2.05 5.97
C GLU A 56 -8.06 -3.46 5.45
N PHE A 57 -9.06 -3.59 4.56
CA PHE A 57 -9.37 -4.86 3.91
C PHE A 57 -8.19 -5.38 3.07
N PHE A 58 -7.60 -4.52 2.23
CA PHE A 58 -6.50 -4.88 1.33
C PHE A 58 -5.29 -5.37 2.11
N ASN A 59 -4.90 -4.68 3.18
CA ASN A 59 -3.69 -5.00 3.94
C ASN A 59 -3.86 -6.15 4.93
N ASN A 60 -5.06 -6.34 5.49
CA ASN A 60 -5.26 -7.26 6.62
C ASN A 60 -6.11 -8.48 6.27
N CYS A 61 -6.88 -8.46 5.17
CA CYS A 61 -7.85 -9.51 4.87
C CYS A 61 -7.74 -10.09 3.45
N ARG A 62 -7.27 -9.32 2.47
CA ARG A 62 -7.21 -9.73 1.06
C ARG A 62 -6.01 -10.66 0.82
N PRO A 63 -6.21 -11.92 0.39
CA PRO A 63 -5.09 -12.77 -0.02
C PRO A 63 -4.53 -12.32 -1.38
N HIS A 64 -3.22 -12.46 -1.58
CA HIS A 64 -2.56 -12.12 -2.84
C HIS A 64 -1.87 -13.33 -3.45
N MET A 65 -2.20 -13.67 -4.70
CA MET A 65 -1.53 -14.76 -5.42
C MET A 65 -0.02 -14.55 -5.56
N ALA A 66 0.42 -13.30 -5.77
CA ALA A 66 1.84 -12.96 -5.82
C ALA A 66 2.57 -13.16 -4.48
N LEU A 67 1.82 -13.35 -3.39
CA LEU A 67 2.31 -13.66 -2.05
C LEU A 67 1.94 -15.08 -1.61
N GLU A 68 1.71 -16.00 -2.57
CA GLU A 68 1.36 -17.40 -2.29
C GLU A 68 0.06 -17.54 -1.46
N GLY A 69 -0.88 -16.61 -1.66
CA GLY A 69 -2.16 -16.60 -0.95
C GLY A 69 -2.13 -15.86 0.39
N LEU A 70 -0.97 -15.38 0.84
CA LEU A 70 -0.87 -14.56 2.05
C LEU A 70 -1.46 -13.16 1.84
N THR A 71 -1.99 -12.59 2.91
CA THR A 71 -2.28 -11.16 3.03
C THR A 71 -0.99 -10.34 3.15
N PRO A 72 -1.03 -9.02 2.88
CA PRO A 72 0.15 -8.17 3.04
C PRO A 72 0.70 -8.19 4.46
N ILE A 73 -0.15 -8.23 5.50
CA ILE A 73 0.29 -8.32 6.88
C ILE A 73 0.95 -9.66 7.21
N GLU A 74 0.40 -10.79 6.77
CA GLU A 74 1.03 -12.10 6.99
C GLU A 74 2.39 -12.16 6.30
N LYS A 75 2.48 -11.61 5.08
CA LYS A 75 3.78 -11.50 4.41
C LYS A 75 4.73 -10.61 5.19
N LEU A 76 4.26 -9.51 5.77
CA LEU A 76 5.07 -8.62 6.58
C LEU A 76 5.58 -9.34 7.85
N GLN A 77 4.73 -10.13 8.51
CA GLN A 77 5.08 -10.93 9.69
C GLN A 77 6.10 -12.04 9.40
N SER A 78 6.25 -12.47 8.14
CA SER A 78 7.30 -13.42 7.76
C SER A 78 8.73 -12.86 7.95
N PHE A 79 8.87 -11.53 8.03
CA PHE A 79 10.13 -10.88 8.37
C PHE A 79 10.27 -10.72 9.88
N SER A 80 11.37 -11.20 10.46
CA SER A 80 11.62 -11.16 11.91
C SER A 80 11.41 -9.78 12.55
N LYS A 81 11.82 -8.72 11.84
CA LYS A 81 11.67 -7.33 12.26
C LYS A 81 10.22 -6.88 12.48
N TYR A 82 9.27 -7.46 11.74
CA TYR A 82 7.88 -7.00 11.73
C TYR A 82 6.90 -8.04 12.29
N LYS A 83 7.41 -9.10 12.94
CA LYS A 83 6.60 -10.17 13.50
C LYS A 83 5.60 -9.71 14.57
N SER A 84 5.90 -8.59 15.25
CA SER A 84 5.01 -7.99 16.25
C SER A 84 3.89 -7.12 15.66
N VAL A 85 3.90 -6.86 14.35
CA VAL A 85 2.84 -6.07 13.70
C VAL A 85 1.60 -6.94 13.58
N THR A 86 0.53 -6.56 14.29
CA THR A 86 -0.74 -7.32 14.31
C THR A 86 -1.83 -6.70 13.46
N TYR A 87 -1.67 -5.44 13.05
CA TYR A 87 -2.63 -4.75 12.20
C TYR A 87 -1.97 -3.59 11.43
N VAL A 88 -2.42 -3.35 10.19
CA VAL A 88 -2.01 -2.21 9.37
C VAL A 88 -3.20 -1.26 9.20
N TYR A 89 -3.11 -0.09 9.83
CA TYR A 89 -4.09 0.99 9.73
C TYR A 89 -3.83 1.88 8.49
N SER A 90 -4.88 2.55 8.00
CA SER A 90 -4.84 3.58 6.93
C SER A 90 -5.09 4.99 7.49
#